data_AF-A0A815JW88-F1
#
_entry.id   AF-A0A815JW88-F1
#
_cell.length_a   1.000
_cell.length_b   1.000
_cell.length_c   1.000
_cell.angle_alpha   90.00
_cell.angle_beta   90.00
_cell.angle_gamma   90.00
#
_symmetry.space_group_name_H-M   'P 1'
#
loop_
_entity.id
_entity.type
_entity.pdbx_description
1 polymer ?
#
loop_
_entity_poly.entity_id
_entity_poly.type
_entity_poly.pdbx_seq_one_letter_code
_entity_poly.pdbx_strand_id
1 'polypeptide(L)'
;MSDTENENNIRQTTRRQTASCLSHWKAIFLLIIIVILSLITIISITTIFIFIKKAETTINTTTLITNASTTETTMNESKFNKWKQNAITVAGGNEKGQNLNQLDHPSPIFIDKKKNIFIADSWNARIVEWKHNAKEGQIIAGGNGQGNRMDQLNDPKDVVVDQQNNSIIIADYANRRVIQWMNQKQQILIKNIFCYGLAMDRYGFLYVSDLLKNEVRRWKMGEYNNEGKIVAGGNGKGDQLNQLNHPTFIFVDEEQSVYVSDRHNNRVMKWRKGAKEGKVVAGGNGRGENLKQLSCPQGVVVDDLGQIYVADWGNDRVMRWCEEKEEGEIVVGGNQLNHPSGLSFDDERNLYVADFGNHRIAKFEIIL
;
A
#
# COMPACT_ATOMS: atom_id res chain seq x y z
N MET A 1 80.56 -42.45 -43.27
CA MET A 1 79.97 -41.10 -43.37
C MET A 1 78.43 -41.10 -43.27
N SER A 2 77.79 -42.21 -42.87
CA SER A 2 76.31 -42.30 -42.76
C SER A 2 75.76 -42.05 -41.34
N ASP A 3 76.57 -42.27 -40.30
CA ASP A 3 76.01 -42.33 -38.93
C ASP A 3 76.00 -40.97 -38.24
N THR A 4 76.91 -40.06 -38.61
CA THR A 4 76.98 -38.69 -38.08
C THR A 4 75.91 -37.75 -38.64
N GLU A 5 75.37 -38.01 -39.84
CA GLU A 5 74.28 -37.23 -40.44
C GLU A 5 72.92 -37.57 -39.81
N ASN A 6 72.71 -38.84 -39.44
CA ASN A 6 71.47 -39.31 -38.84
C ASN A 6 71.30 -38.84 -37.39
N GLU A 7 72.38 -38.85 -36.59
CA GLU A 7 72.36 -38.29 -35.22
C GLU A 7 72.12 -36.77 -35.20
N ASN A 8 72.65 -36.03 -36.18
CA ASN A 8 72.43 -34.60 -36.29
C ASN A 8 70.99 -34.24 -36.68
N ASN A 9 70.36 -35.04 -37.55
CA ASN A 9 68.96 -34.85 -37.93
C ASN A 9 67.99 -35.14 -36.77
N ILE A 10 68.25 -36.20 -35.98
CA ILE A 10 67.45 -36.53 -34.77
C ILE A 10 67.63 -35.44 -33.69
N ARG A 11 68.86 -34.94 -33.49
CA ARG A 11 69.11 -33.82 -32.54
C ARG A 11 68.43 -32.52 -32.97
N GLN A 12 68.36 -32.22 -34.27
CA GLN A 12 67.66 -31.03 -34.78
C GLN A 12 66.13 -31.12 -34.67
N THR A 13 65.53 -32.28 -34.97
CA THR A 13 64.08 -32.50 -34.81
C THR A 13 63.66 -32.50 -33.34
N THR A 14 64.44 -33.12 -32.46
CA THR A 14 64.20 -33.09 -31.00
C THR A 14 64.34 -31.67 -30.42
N ARG A 15 65.29 -30.86 -30.91
CA ARG A 15 65.42 -29.43 -30.53
C ARG A 15 64.24 -28.58 -31.03
N ARG A 16 63.67 -28.85 -32.21
CA ARG A 16 62.50 -28.13 -32.73
C ARG A 16 61.22 -28.47 -31.97
N GLN A 17 61.01 -29.75 -31.62
CA GLN A 17 59.85 -30.16 -30.82
C GLN A 17 59.91 -29.65 -29.37
N THR A 18 61.09 -29.66 -28.75
CA THR A 18 61.28 -29.08 -27.40
C THR A 18 61.14 -27.56 -27.40
N ALA A 19 61.61 -26.84 -28.44
CA ALA A 19 61.42 -25.40 -28.56
C ALA A 19 59.95 -24.99 -28.79
N SER A 20 59.19 -25.77 -29.59
CA SER A 20 57.75 -25.58 -29.82
C SER A 20 56.91 -25.88 -28.57
N CYS A 21 57.32 -26.87 -27.77
CA CYS A 21 56.68 -27.15 -26.49
C CYS A 21 56.96 -26.02 -25.49
N LEU A 22 58.22 -25.58 -25.38
CA LEU A 22 58.62 -24.50 -24.47
C LEU A 22 57.95 -23.16 -24.81
N SER A 23 57.71 -22.84 -26.10
CA SER A 23 56.98 -21.64 -26.49
C SER A 23 55.50 -21.70 -26.15
N HIS A 24 54.87 -22.87 -26.25
CA HIS A 24 53.48 -23.09 -25.86
C HIS A 24 53.28 -22.95 -24.34
N TRP A 25 54.16 -23.54 -23.53
CA TRP A 25 54.13 -23.39 -22.07
C TRP A 25 54.45 -21.96 -21.60
N LYS A 26 55.33 -21.24 -22.30
CA LYS A 26 55.56 -19.81 -22.06
C LYS A 26 54.32 -18.97 -22.35
N ALA A 27 53.59 -19.26 -23.43
CA ALA A 27 52.35 -18.55 -23.75
C ALA A 27 51.24 -18.81 -22.72
N ILE A 28 51.09 -20.05 -22.26
CA ILE A 28 50.15 -20.41 -21.19
C ILE A 28 50.51 -19.72 -19.87
N PHE A 29 51.80 -19.72 -19.50
CA PHE A 29 52.27 -19.05 -18.29
C PHE A 29 52.07 -17.52 -18.35
N LEU A 30 52.29 -16.90 -19.52
CA LEU A 30 52.02 -15.48 -19.73
C LEU A 30 50.53 -15.16 -19.62
N LEU A 31 49.65 -16.02 -20.16
CA LEU A 31 48.19 -15.87 -20.03
C LEU A 31 47.73 -16.00 -18.58
N ILE A 32 48.28 -16.97 -17.83
CA ILE A 32 47.98 -17.13 -16.40
C ILE A 32 48.45 -15.89 -15.61
N ILE A 33 49.63 -15.35 -15.91
CA ILE A 33 50.10 -14.10 -15.29
C ILE A 33 49.17 -12.93 -15.62
N ILE A 34 48.71 -12.79 -16.88
CA ILE A 34 47.76 -11.73 -17.27
C ILE A 34 46.43 -11.87 -16.55
N VAL A 35 45.90 -13.08 -16.39
CA VAL A 35 44.65 -13.35 -15.65
C VAL A 35 44.83 -13.09 -14.15
N ILE A 36 45.99 -13.44 -13.57
CA ILE A 36 46.29 -13.16 -12.16
C ILE A 36 46.43 -11.64 -11.94
N LEU A 37 47.12 -10.92 -12.84
CA LEU A 37 47.24 -9.46 -12.76
C LEU A 37 45.89 -8.75 -12.95
N SER A 38 45.01 -9.25 -13.82
CA SER A 38 43.66 -8.71 -13.98
C SER A 38 42.77 -8.98 -12.75
N LEU A 39 42.88 -10.16 -12.13
CA LEU A 39 42.20 -10.47 -10.87
C LEU A 39 42.72 -9.62 -9.71
N ILE A 40 44.04 -9.38 -9.60
CA ILE A 40 44.62 -8.52 -8.57
C ILE A 40 44.17 -7.07 -8.74
N THR A 41 44.11 -6.56 -9.98
CA THR A 41 43.59 -5.20 -10.24
C THR A 41 42.10 -5.09 -9.96
N ILE A 42 41.29 -6.11 -10.30
CA ILE A 42 39.87 -6.15 -9.94
C ILE A 42 39.72 -6.15 -8.41
N ILE A 43 40.41 -7.04 -7.68
CA ILE A 43 40.36 -7.09 -6.21
C ILE A 43 40.79 -5.74 -5.61
N SER A 44 41.86 -5.14 -6.11
CA SER A 44 42.31 -3.82 -5.66
C SER A 44 41.21 -2.76 -5.86
N ILE A 45 40.56 -2.73 -7.02
CA ILE A 45 39.44 -1.83 -7.32
C ILE A 45 38.24 -2.10 -6.40
N THR A 46 37.85 -3.35 -6.16
CA THR A 46 36.73 -3.67 -5.26
C THR A 46 37.04 -3.26 -3.81
N THR A 47 38.29 -3.46 -3.38
CA THR A 47 38.73 -3.08 -2.02
C THR A 47 38.78 -1.56 -1.87
N ILE A 48 39.23 -0.84 -2.91
CA ILE A 48 39.17 0.62 -3.00
C ILE A 48 37.72 1.11 -2.98
N PHE A 49 36.79 0.48 -3.71
CA PHE A 49 35.36 0.83 -3.68
C PHE A 49 34.72 0.61 -2.30
N ILE A 50 35.11 -0.46 -1.58
CA ILE A 50 34.65 -0.69 -0.21
C ILE A 50 35.22 0.38 0.73
N PHE A 51 36.49 0.75 0.56
CA PHE A 51 37.11 1.83 1.33
C PHE A 51 36.50 3.21 1.03
N ILE A 52 36.17 3.50 -0.23
CA ILE A 52 35.47 4.72 -0.64
C ILE A 52 34.06 4.74 -0.05
N LYS A 53 33.28 3.65 -0.16
CA LYS A 53 31.95 3.58 0.46
C LYS A 53 32.00 3.72 1.97
N LYS A 54 33.00 3.10 2.64
CA LYS A 54 33.20 3.22 4.09
C LYS A 54 33.62 4.64 4.47
N ALA A 55 34.49 5.27 3.67
CA ALA A 55 34.88 6.67 3.84
C ALA A 55 33.68 7.62 3.62
N GLU A 56 32.83 7.38 2.63
CA GLU A 56 31.58 8.14 2.41
C GLU A 56 30.60 7.98 3.58
N THR A 57 30.47 6.76 4.14
CA THR A 57 29.63 6.55 5.33
C THR A 57 30.21 7.23 6.56
N THR A 58 31.53 7.21 6.74
CA THR A 58 32.23 7.88 7.84
C THR A 58 32.21 9.41 7.70
N ILE A 59 32.34 9.95 6.49
CA ILE A 59 32.23 11.39 6.22
C ILE A 59 30.78 11.86 6.47
N ASN A 60 29.77 11.09 6.04
CA ASN A 60 28.36 11.40 6.31
C ASN A 60 28.01 11.32 7.80
N THR A 61 28.56 10.36 8.54
CA THR A 61 28.34 10.29 10.00
C THR A 61 29.12 11.37 10.75
N THR A 62 30.32 11.73 10.32
CA THR A 62 31.12 12.79 10.98
C THR A 62 30.54 14.18 10.71
N THR A 63 30.02 14.45 9.49
CA THR A 63 29.28 15.70 9.19
C THR A 63 27.93 15.78 9.91
N LEU A 64 27.27 14.64 10.19
CA LEU A 64 26.08 14.61 11.04
C LEU A 64 26.41 14.88 12.53
N ILE A 65 27.57 14.44 13.01
CA ILE A 65 27.97 14.61 14.43
C ILE A 65 28.48 16.03 14.71
N THR A 66 29.15 16.71 13.77
CA THR A 66 29.63 18.10 14.00
C THR A 66 28.53 19.16 13.94
N ASN A 67 27.38 18.84 13.36
CA ASN A 67 26.20 19.73 13.34
C ASN A 67 25.21 19.45 14.48
N ALA A 68 25.47 18.43 15.32
CA ALA A 68 24.64 18.08 16.46
C ALA A 68 25.27 18.61 17.76
N SER A 69 25.41 19.92 17.87
CA SER A 69 25.62 20.60 19.15
C SER A 69 24.75 21.85 19.18
N THR A 70 23.72 21.77 20.02
CA THR A 70 22.84 22.86 20.45
C THR A 70 22.10 23.63 19.35
N THR A 71 21.09 23.00 18.75
CA THR A 71 19.78 23.62 18.51
C THR A 71 18.76 22.51 18.33
N GLU A 72 17.65 22.61 19.06
CA GLU A 72 16.50 21.71 18.98
C GLU A 72 16.07 21.54 17.52
N THR A 73 15.98 20.29 17.07
CA THR A 73 15.44 19.91 15.77
C THR A 73 13.95 20.24 15.74
N THR A 74 13.63 21.49 15.45
CA THR A 74 12.35 21.85 14.86
C THR A 74 12.32 21.19 13.47
N MET A 75 11.75 19.98 13.40
CA MET A 75 11.26 19.44 12.13
C MET A 75 10.41 20.53 11.50
N ASN A 76 10.91 21.11 10.40
CA ASN A 76 10.31 22.26 9.75
C ASN A 76 8.83 21.95 9.45
N GLU A 77 7.90 22.59 10.18
CA GLU A 77 6.45 22.34 10.07
C GLU A 77 5.91 22.52 8.65
N SER A 78 6.68 23.19 7.77
CA SER A 78 6.38 23.44 6.36
C SER A 78 6.38 22.21 5.45
N LYS A 79 6.74 21.01 5.95
CA LYS A 79 6.76 19.79 5.13
C LYS A 79 5.49 18.94 5.21
N PHE A 80 4.56 19.30 6.08
CA PHE A 80 3.39 18.49 6.37
C PHE A 80 2.14 19.08 5.73
N ASN A 81 1.31 18.21 5.13
CA ASN A 81 -0.01 18.62 4.68
C ASN A 81 -0.81 19.13 5.90
N LYS A 82 -1.33 20.36 5.80
CA LYS A 82 -2.28 20.96 6.73
C LYS A 82 -3.56 21.23 5.95
N TRP A 83 -4.73 21.14 6.57
CA TRP A 83 -6.00 21.40 5.88
C TRP A 83 -6.81 22.49 6.58
N LYS A 84 -7.60 23.22 5.79
CA LYS A 84 -8.66 24.08 6.33
C LYS A 84 -9.58 23.22 7.18
N GLN A 85 -9.99 23.74 8.33
CA GLN A 85 -10.82 22.98 9.26
C GLN A 85 -12.29 22.92 8.85
N ASN A 86 -12.76 23.88 8.04
CA ASN A 86 -14.14 23.88 7.54
C ASN A 86 -14.27 22.93 6.35
N ALA A 87 -15.14 21.93 6.49
CA ALA A 87 -15.43 20.98 5.43
C ALA A 87 -16.32 21.58 4.33
N ILE A 88 -16.02 21.28 3.08
CA ILE A 88 -16.89 21.53 1.93
C ILE A 88 -17.64 20.23 1.62
N THR A 89 -18.96 20.28 1.54
CA THR A 89 -19.75 19.12 1.08
C THR A 89 -19.63 18.99 -0.43
N VAL A 90 -19.11 17.86 -0.91
CA VAL A 90 -18.89 17.61 -2.35
C VAL A 90 -19.81 16.53 -2.93
N ALA A 91 -20.46 15.75 -2.07
CA ALA A 91 -21.51 14.79 -2.42
C ALA A 91 -22.44 14.56 -1.21
N GLY A 92 -23.73 14.33 -1.45
CA GLY A 92 -24.74 14.18 -0.40
C GLY A 92 -25.00 15.48 0.39
N GLY A 93 -25.25 15.35 1.69
CA GLY A 93 -25.48 16.48 2.61
C GLY A 93 -26.82 17.20 2.47
N ASN A 94 -27.74 16.67 1.66
CA ASN A 94 -29.12 17.15 1.51
C ASN A 94 -30.07 16.30 2.35
N GLU A 95 -29.72 16.10 3.63
CA GLU A 95 -30.33 15.10 4.53
C GLU A 95 -30.09 13.65 4.09
N LYS A 96 -30.45 12.72 4.97
CA LYS A 96 -30.45 11.29 4.64
C LYS A 96 -31.60 10.98 3.68
N GLY A 97 -31.36 10.12 2.69
CA GLY A 97 -32.42 9.65 1.81
C GLY A 97 -31.94 8.98 0.54
N GLN A 98 -32.88 8.64 -0.33
CA GLN A 98 -32.66 7.82 -1.53
C GLN A 98 -32.60 8.63 -2.83
N ASN A 99 -32.83 9.94 -2.78
CA ASN A 99 -32.71 10.79 -3.98
C ASN A 99 -31.26 10.81 -4.50
N LEU A 100 -31.06 11.21 -5.75
CA LEU A 100 -29.74 11.23 -6.38
C LEU A 100 -28.80 12.29 -5.79
N ASN A 101 -29.34 13.30 -5.13
CA ASN A 101 -28.58 14.30 -4.39
C ASN A 101 -28.43 13.97 -2.89
N GLN A 102 -28.88 12.79 -2.45
CA GLN A 102 -28.83 12.32 -1.06
C GLN A 102 -27.97 11.06 -0.95
N LEU A 103 -27.43 10.83 0.24
CA LEU A 103 -26.75 9.61 0.63
C LEU A 103 -27.37 9.10 1.93
N ASP A 104 -27.18 7.83 2.25
CA ASP A 104 -27.52 7.25 3.54
C ASP A 104 -26.36 6.38 4.04
N HIS A 105 -25.61 6.93 5.01
CA HIS A 105 -24.47 6.29 5.64
C HIS A 105 -23.39 5.88 4.61
N PRO A 106 -22.82 6.84 3.85
CA PRO A 106 -21.82 6.53 2.85
C PRO A 106 -20.56 5.96 3.49
N SER A 107 -20.11 4.84 2.96
CA SER A 107 -18.82 4.20 3.26
C SER A 107 -17.82 4.55 2.14
N PRO A 108 -16.60 3.98 2.07
CA PRO A 108 -15.44 4.59 1.43
C PRO A 108 -15.62 5.07 0.03
N ILE A 109 -14.67 5.94 -0.27
CA ILE A 109 -14.58 6.71 -1.48
C ILE A 109 -13.33 6.34 -2.23
N PHE A 110 -13.51 6.03 -3.50
CA PHE A 110 -12.43 6.08 -4.48
C PHE A 110 -12.58 7.36 -5.29
N ILE A 111 -11.47 8.06 -5.52
CA ILE A 111 -11.44 9.28 -6.32
C ILE A 111 -10.56 9.03 -7.53
N ASP A 112 -11.11 9.26 -8.73
CA ASP A 112 -10.33 9.15 -9.95
C ASP A 112 -9.55 10.45 -10.27
N LYS A 113 -8.69 10.40 -11.28
CA LYS A 113 -7.90 11.57 -11.75
C LYS A 113 -8.77 12.74 -12.26
N LYS A 114 -10.04 12.50 -12.55
CA LYS A 114 -11.02 13.52 -12.96
C LYS A 114 -11.78 14.07 -11.76
N LYS A 115 -11.44 13.66 -10.53
CA LYS A 115 -12.11 13.98 -9.27
C LYS A 115 -13.56 13.49 -9.21
N ASN A 116 -13.89 12.43 -9.95
CA ASN A 116 -15.14 11.70 -9.76
C ASN A 116 -15.02 10.84 -8.51
N ILE A 117 -16.08 10.82 -7.70
CA ILE A 117 -16.12 10.13 -6.42
C ILE A 117 -17.02 8.91 -6.57
N PHE A 118 -16.49 7.73 -6.26
CA PHE A 118 -17.24 6.48 -6.26
C PHE A 118 -17.57 6.15 -4.81
N ILE A 119 -18.85 6.11 -4.49
CA ILE A 119 -19.35 6.08 -3.11
C ILE A 119 -20.17 4.82 -2.91
N ALA A 120 -19.81 4.02 -1.90
CA ALA A 120 -20.67 2.98 -1.39
C ALA A 120 -21.74 3.61 -0.48
N ASP A 121 -22.94 3.80 -1.03
CA ASP A 121 -24.08 4.35 -0.30
C ASP A 121 -24.79 3.20 0.44
N SER A 122 -24.18 2.80 1.57
CA SER A 122 -24.40 1.51 2.22
C SER A 122 -25.87 1.20 2.51
N TRP A 123 -26.60 2.16 3.08
CA TRP A 123 -27.97 1.88 3.53
C TRP A 123 -29.00 2.03 2.41
N ASN A 124 -28.62 2.66 1.30
CA ASN A 124 -29.40 2.69 0.07
C ASN A 124 -29.10 1.50 -0.87
N ALA A 125 -28.22 0.58 -0.47
CA ALA A 125 -27.85 -0.61 -1.24
C ALA A 125 -27.46 -0.29 -2.70
N ARG A 126 -26.61 0.73 -2.86
CA ARG A 126 -26.17 1.20 -4.19
C ARG A 126 -24.74 1.73 -4.16
N ILE A 127 -24.11 1.76 -5.32
CA ILE A 127 -22.89 2.53 -5.58
C ILE A 127 -23.26 3.73 -6.44
N VAL A 128 -22.80 4.90 -6.03
CA VAL A 128 -23.03 6.17 -6.70
C VAL A 128 -21.71 6.71 -7.24
N GLU A 129 -21.66 7.06 -8.52
CA GLU A 129 -20.62 7.91 -9.09
C GLU A 129 -21.08 9.38 -8.99
N TRP A 130 -20.32 10.19 -8.28
CA TRP A 130 -20.53 11.63 -8.21
C TRP A 130 -19.45 12.34 -9.02
N LYS A 131 -19.85 12.90 -10.17
CA LYS A 131 -18.90 13.59 -11.04
C LYS A 131 -18.43 14.90 -10.41
N HIS A 132 -17.22 15.31 -10.75
CA HIS A 132 -16.66 16.55 -10.22
C HIS A 132 -17.60 17.75 -10.45
N ASN A 133 -17.93 18.46 -9.37
CA ASN A 133 -18.87 19.60 -9.34
C ASN A 133 -20.33 19.29 -9.75
N ALA A 134 -20.72 18.01 -9.84
CA ALA A 134 -22.11 17.64 -10.04
C ALA A 134 -22.95 17.95 -8.79
N LYS A 135 -24.24 18.23 -8.99
CA LYS A 135 -25.21 18.46 -7.89
C LYS A 135 -25.90 17.19 -7.41
N GLU A 136 -25.82 16.13 -8.20
CA GLU A 136 -26.42 14.83 -7.95
C GLU A 136 -25.51 13.74 -8.49
N GLY A 137 -25.59 12.56 -7.88
CA GLY A 137 -24.85 11.39 -8.30
C GLY A 137 -25.62 10.54 -9.31
N GLN A 138 -24.89 9.62 -9.94
CA GLN A 138 -25.43 8.61 -10.85
C GLN A 138 -25.28 7.24 -10.21
N ILE A 139 -26.35 6.45 -10.16
CA ILE A 139 -26.27 5.06 -9.70
C ILE A 139 -25.54 4.25 -10.77
N ILE A 140 -24.43 3.61 -10.39
CA ILE A 140 -23.61 2.77 -11.29
C ILE A 140 -23.67 1.27 -10.95
N ALA A 141 -24.12 0.93 -9.74
CA ALA A 141 -24.44 -0.45 -9.33
C ALA A 141 -25.46 -0.46 -8.19
N GLY A 142 -26.21 -1.56 -8.07
CA GLY A 142 -27.31 -1.67 -7.10
C GLY A 142 -28.46 -0.71 -7.42
N GLY A 143 -29.14 -0.22 -6.38
CA GLY A 143 -30.32 0.67 -6.52
C GLY A 143 -31.63 -0.04 -6.90
N ASN A 144 -31.61 -1.35 -7.11
CA ASN A 144 -32.78 -2.19 -7.42
C ASN A 144 -33.40 -2.81 -6.16
N GLY A 145 -33.36 -2.07 -5.05
CA GLY A 145 -33.71 -2.55 -3.71
C GLY A 145 -32.62 -3.43 -3.08
N GLN A 146 -32.63 -3.48 -1.74
CA GLN A 146 -31.76 -4.33 -0.96
C GLN A 146 -32.08 -5.81 -1.22
N GLY A 147 -31.05 -6.63 -1.47
CA GLY A 147 -31.24 -8.05 -1.71
C GLY A 147 -29.97 -8.73 -2.24
N ASN A 148 -30.09 -10.00 -2.65
CA ASN A 148 -28.95 -10.86 -2.98
C ASN A 148 -28.88 -11.29 -4.45
N ARG A 149 -29.78 -10.78 -5.30
CA ARG A 149 -29.70 -11.01 -6.76
C ARG A 149 -28.41 -10.42 -7.34
N MET A 150 -28.09 -10.77 -8.59
CA MET A 150 -26.89 -10.27 -9.27
C MET A 150 -26.93 -8.75 -9.50
N ASP A 151 -28.12 -8.17 -9.63
CA ASP A 151 -28.39 -6.75 -9.84
C ASP A 151 -28.66 -5.96 -8.55
N GLN A 152 -28.61 -6.62 -7.39
CA GLN A 152 -28.88 -6.04 -6.07
C GLN A 152 -27.63 -6.04 -5.19
N LEU A 153 -27.60 -5.12 -4.24
CA LEU A 153 -26.60 -5.06 -3.17
C LEU A 153 -27.28 -5.20 -1.81
N ASN A 154 -26.50 -5.51 -0.80
CA ASN A 154 -26.93 -5.53 0.58
C ASN A 154 -25.79 -5.06 1.50
N ASP A 155 -25.94 -3.85 2.03
CA ASP A 155 -24.95 -3.17 2.87
C ASP A 155 -23.55 -3.13 2.22
N PRO A 156 -23.41 -2.58 0.99
CA PRO A 156 -22.11 -2.48 0.35
C PRO A 156 -21.17 -1.62 1.21
N LYS A 157 -20.02 -2.18 1.57
CA LYS A 157 -19.07 -1.54 2.48
C LYS A 157 -17.93 -0.83 1.81
N ASP A 158 -17.57 -1.19 0.59
CA ASP A 158 -16.43 -0.62 -0.12
C ASP A 158 -16.56 -0.82 -1.63
N VAL A 159 -15.89 0.03 -2.39
CA VAL A 159 -15.82 -0.02 -3.85
C VAL A 159 -14.43 0.39 -4.33
N VAL A 160 -13.86 -0.40 -5.25
CA VAL A 160 -12.63 -0.04 -5.97
C VAL A 160 -12.87 -0.07 -7.47
N VAL A 161 -12.24 0.85 -8.19
CA VAL A 161 -12.33 0.95 -9.65
C VAL A 161 -11.18 0.16 -10.28
N ASP A 162 -11.54 -0.82 -11.11
CA ASP A 162 -10.61 -1.49 -12.01
C ASP A 162 -10.59 -0.76 -13.36
N GLN A 163 -9.65 0.18 -13.46
CA GLN A 163 -9.46 1.01 -14.65
C GLN A 163 -9.05 0.18 -15.88
N GLN A 164 -8.36 -0.95 -15.70
CA GLN A 164 -7.87 -1.75 -16.82
C GLN A 164 -9.03 -2.44 -17.56
N ASN A 165 -10.01 -2.92 -16.80
CA ASN A 165 -11.17 -3.62 -17.35
C ASN A 165 -12.45 -2.76 -17.38
N ASN A 166 -12.34 -1.46 -17.07
CA ASN A 166 -13.46 -0.53 -16.97
C ASN A 166 -14.63 -1.12 -16.14
N SER A 167 -14.30 -1.56 -14.94
CA SER A 167 -15.25 -2.22 -14.03
C SER A 167 -15.09 -1.71 -12.61
N ILE A 168 -16.09 -1.98 -11.77
CA ILE A 168 -16.01 -1.72 -10.34
C ILE A 168 -16.12 -3.04 -9.57
N ILE A 169 -15.42 -3.12 -8.46
CA ILE A 169 -15.42 -4.26 -7.55
C ILE A 169 -15.97 -3.79 -6.22
N ILE A 170 -16.96 -4.50 -5.70
CA ILE A 170 -17.75 -4.06 -4.54
C ILE A 170 -17.70 -5.12 -3.44
N ALA A 171 -17.49 -4.64 -2.22
CA ALA A 171 -17.62 -5.41 -0.99
C ALA A 171 -19.10 -5.45 -0.59
N ASP A 172 -19.81 -6.48 -1.04
CA ASP A 172 -21.23 -6.67 -0.77
C ASP A 172 -21.40 -7.46 0.54
N TYR A 173 -21.14 -6.76 1.65
CA TYR A 173 -20.85 -7.32 2.97
C TYR A 173 -21.96 -8.25 3.48
N ALA A 174 -23.22 -7.80 3.50
CA ALA A 174 -24.30 -8.60 4.06
C ALA A 174 -24.68 -9.78 3.14
N ASN A 175 -24.38 -9.69 1.85
CA ASN A 175 -24.48 -10.83 0.91
C ASN A 175 -23.27 -11.77 0.98
N ARG A 176 -22.25 -11.44 1.78
CA ARG A 176 -21.02 -12.23 2.00
C ARG A 176 -20.28 -12.54 0.71
N ARG A 177 -20.17 -11.55 -0.17
CA ARG A 177 -19.53 -11.70 -1.48
C ARG A 177 -18.73 -10.47 -1.89
N VAL A 178 -17.77 -10.69 -2.76
CA VAL A 178 -17.14 -9.64 -3.56
C VAL A 178 -17.65 -9.80 -4.99
N ILE A 179 -18.21 -8.74 -5.55
CA ILE A 179 -18.87 -8.75 -6.86
C ILE A 179 -18.27 -7.69 -7.77
N GLN A 180 -18.05 -8.04 -9.03
CA GLN A 180 -17.60 -7.14 -10.07
C GLN A 180 -18.79 -6.75 -10.95
N TRP A 181 -18.90 -5.46 -11.27
CA TRP A 181 -19.80 -4.91 -12.26
C TRP A 181 -19.02 -4.35 -13.45
N MET A 182 -19.34 -4.82 -14.66
CA MET A 182 -18.71 -4.42 -15.91
C MET A 182 -19.78 -4.30 -16.99
N ASN A 183 -20.10 -3.07 -17.43
CA ASN A 183 -21.06 -2.81 -18.53
C ASN A 183 -22.34 -3.66 -18.47
N GLN A 184 -23.13 -3.52 -17.40
CA GLN A 184 -24.36 -4.29 -17.11
C GLN A 184 -24.19 -5.81 -16.87
N LYS A 185 -22.98 -6.35 -16.99
CA LYS A 185 -22.66 -7.74 -16.61
C LYS A 185 -22.12 -7.77 -15.17
N GLN A 186 -22.55 -8.75 -14.40
CA GLN A 186 -22.06 -8.97 -13.04
C GLN A 186 -21.41 -10.34 -12.90
N GLN A 187 -20.35 -10.38 -12.11
CA GLN A 187 -19.66 -11.61 -11.78
C GLN A 187 -19.31 -11.61 -10.30
N ILE A 188 -19.71 -12.67 -9.58
CA ILE A 188 -19.23 -12.88 -8.22
C ILE A 188 -17.78 -13.35 -8.32
N LEU A 189 -16.87 -12.57 -7.73
CA LEU A 189 -15.45 -12.90 -7.68
C LEU A 189 -15.16 -13.83 -6.51
N ILE A 190 -15.63 -13.47 -5.30
CA ILE A 190 -15.34 -14.20 -4.06
C ILE A 190 -16.65 -14.43 -3.31
N LYS A 191 -16.85 -15.64 -2.78
CA LYS A 191 -18.04 -16.06 -2.00
C LYS A 191 -17.66 -16.38 -0.56
N ASN A 192 -18.65 -16.35 0.33
CA ASN A 192 -18.53 -16.72 1.75
C ASN A 192 -17.45 -15.91 2.48
N ILE A 193 -17.43 -14.60 2.22
CA ILE A 193 -16.47 -13.66 2.80
C ILE A 193 -17.22 -12.49 3.42
N PHE A 194 -16.92 -12.15 4.67
CA PHE A 194 -17.44 -10.93 5.30
C PHE A 194 -16.55 -9.74 4.92
N CYS A 195 -16.54 -9.45 3.62
CA CYS A 195 -15.68 -8.45 3.02
C CYS A 195 -16.07 -7.06 3.52
N TYR A 196 -15.13 -6.37 4.16
CA TYR A 196 -15.35 -5.00 4.66
C TYR A 196 -14.55 -3.97 3.88
N GLY A 197 -13.27 -4.25 3.62
CA GLY A 197 -12.35 -3.37 2.89
C GLY A 197 -11.79 -4.05 1.63
N LEU A 198 -11.60 -3.24 0.59
CA LEU A 198 -11.00 -3.61 -0.68
C LEU A 198 -9.82 -2.70 -0.99
N ALA A 199 -8.79 -3.25 -1.62
CA ALA A 199 -7.73 -2.48 -2.24
C ALA A 199 -7.24 -3.21 -3.49
N MET A 200 -6.79 -2.47 -4.49
CA MET A 200 -6.22 -3.03 -5.70
C MET A 200 -4.86 -2.41 -5.97
N ASP A 201 -3.84 -3.25 -6.21
CA ASP A 201 -2.50 -2.76 -6.53
C ASP A 201 -2.28 -2.64 -8.05
N ARG A 202 -1.23 -1.90 -8.44
CA ARG A 202 -0.84 -1.71 -9.85
C ARG A 202 -0.45 -3.00 -10.58
N TYR A 203 -0.23 -4.08 -9.85
CA TYR A 203 0.11 -5.39 -10.40
C TYR A 203 -1.14 -6.24 -10.63
N GLY A 204 -2.35 -5.71 -10.39
CA GLY A 204 -3.60 -6.41 -10.58
C GLY A 204 -3.85 -7.48 -9.52
N PHE A 205 -3.45 -7.24 -8.27
CA PHE A 205 -3.93 -8.01 -7.13
C PHE A 205 -5.07 -7.27 -6.42
N LEU A 206 -6.14 -8.00 -6.13
CA LEU A 206 -7.24 -7.56 -5.28
C LEU A 206 -6.97 -8.06 -3.86
N TYR A 207 -6.95 -7.13 -2.91
CA TYR A 207 -6.82 -7.39 -1.48
C TYR A 207 -8.18 -7.22 -0.82
N VAL A 208 -8.48 -8.10 0.12
CA VAL A 208 -9.78 -8.15 0.79
C VAL A 208 -9.58 -8.43 2.26
N SER A 209 -10.13 -7.58 3.13
CA SER A 209 -10.25 -7.89 4.55
C SER A 209 -11.53 -8.70 4.81
N ASP A 210 -11.39 -9.80 5.56
CA ASP A 210 -12.52 -10.57 6.07
C ASP A 210 -12.68 -10.27 7.57
N LEU A 211 -13.76 -9.58 7.90
CA LEU A 211 -14.05 -9.11 9.24
C LEU A 211 -14.22 -10.26 10.24
N LEU A 212 -14.80 -11.40 9.84
CA LEU A 212 -15.02 -12.52 10.75
C LEU A 212 -13.86 -13.51 10.80
N LYS A 213 -13.12 -13.67 9.71
CA LYS A 213 -11.91 -14.52 9.71
C LYS A 213 -10.70 -13.84 10.32
N ASN A 214 -10.75 -12.52 10.54
CA ASN A 214 -9.67 -11.74 11.14
C ASN A 214 -8.37 -11.83 10.32
N GLU A 215 -8.50 -11.67 9.01
CA GLU A 215 -7.40 -11.79 8.08
C GLU A 215 -7.60 -10.88 6.86
N VAL A 216 -6.50 -10.58 6.18
CA VAL A 216 -6.52 -9.98 4.84
C VAL A 216 -5.93 -10.99 3.88
N ARG A 217 -6.63 -11.21 2.78
CA ARG A 217 -6.20 -12.08 1.69
C ARG A 217 -6.05 -11.30 0.41
N ARG A 218 -5.27 -11.83 -0.52
CA ARG A 218 -5.18 -11.31 -1.88
C ARG A 218 -5.36 -12.39 -2.94
N TRP A 219 -5.90 -11.97 -4.08
CA TRP A 219 -6.05 -12.76 -5.30
C TRP A 219 -5.46 -12.00 -6.47
N LYS A 220 -4.87 -12.73 -7.43
CA LYS A 220 -4.58 -12.15 -8.74
C LYS A 220 -5.90 -11.97 -9.48
N MET A 221 -6.10 -10.82 -10.11
CA MET A 221 -7.31 -10.56 -10.90
C MET A 221 -7.48 -11.66 -11.97
N GLY A 222 -8.68 -12.26 -12.01
CA GLY A 222 -9.01 -13.42 -12.86
C GLY A 222 -8.82 -14.79 -12.20
N GLU A 223 -8.14 -14.89 -11.05
CA GLU A 223 -7.78 -16.16 -10.39
C GLU A 223 -8.50 -16.34 -9.04
N TYR A 224 -9.83 -16.39 -9.03
CA TYR A 224 -10.63 -16.44 -7.79
C TYR A 224 -11.10 -17.84 -7.36
N ASN A 225 -10.77 -18.87 -8.13
CA ASN A 225 -11.15 -20.25 -7.81
C ASN A 225 -10.27 -20.89 -6.71
N ASN A 226 -9.31 -20.14 -6.16
CA ASN A 226 -8.48 -20.55 -5.04
C ASN A 226 -8.88 -19.79 -3.76
N GLU A 227 -8.37 -20.23 -2.61
CA GLU A 227 -8.67 -19.61 -1.31
C GLU A 227 -8.00 -18.24 -1.08
N GLY A 228 -7.23 -17.73 -2.04
CA GLY A 228 -6.42 -16.53 -1.89
C GLY A 228 -5.22 -16.74 -0.98
N LYS A 229 -4.27 -15.81 -1.06
CA LYS A 229 -3.09 -15.81 -0.19
C LYS A 229 -3.32 -14.89 1.00
N ILE A 230 -3.19 -15.41 2.23
CA ILE A 230 -3.16 -14.58 3.44
C ILE A 230 -1.93 -13.66 3.40
N VAL A 231 -2.14 -12.38 3.66
CA VAL A 231 -1.11 -11.34 3.66
C VAL A 231 -1.06 -10.51 4.95
N ALA A 232 -2.09 -10.58 5.78
CA ALA A 232 -2.10 -10.04 7.15
C ALA A 232 -3.05 -10.87 8.03
N GLY A 233 -2.72 -11.01 9.33
CA GLY A 233 -3.48 -11.85 10.25
C GLY A 233 -3.41 -13.34 9.92
N GLY A 234 -4.55 -14.04 10.01
CA GLY A 234 -4.65 -15.48 9.70
C GLY A 234 -4.25 -16.43 10.83
N ASN A 235 -3.92 -15.90 12.01
CA ASN A 235 -3.59 -16.68 13.21
C ASN A 235 -4.68 -16.58 14.30
N GLY A 236 -5.93 -16.47 13.86
CA GLY A 236 -7.09 -16.29 14.72
C GLY A 236 -7.31 -14.85 15.19
N LYS A 237 -8.41 -14.65 15.91
CA LYS A 237 -8.76 -13.38 16.55
C LYS A 237 -7.85 -13.12 17.76
N GLY A 238 -7.24 -11.94 17.83
CA GLY A 238 -6.45 -11.52 18.98
C GLY A 238 -5.69 -10.21 18.73
N ASP A 239 -4.80 -9.85 19.63
CA ASP A 239 -4.06 -8.58 19.65
C ASP A 239 -2.54 -8.74 19.45
N GLN A 240 -2.06 -9.97 19.25
CA GLN A 240 -0.66 -10.23 18.92
C GLN A 240 -0.29 -9.64 17.54
N LEU A 241 1.01 -9.47 17.27
CA LEU A 241 1.48 -8.85 16.03
C LEU A 241 1.18 -9.66 14.77
N ASN A 242 0.85 -10.94 14.90
CA ASN A 242 0.43 -11.83 13.81
C ASN A 242 -1.10 -12.08 13.80
N GLN A 243 -1.86 -11.36 14.63
CA GLN A 243 -3.32 -11.49 14.77
C GLN A 243 -4.03 -10.16 14.46
N LEU A 244 -5.31 -10.27 14.14
CA LEU A 244 -6.23 -9.15 13.92
C LEU A 244 -7.52 -9.41 14.71
N ASN A 245 -8.35 -8.38 14.87
CA ASN A 245 -9.63 -8.44 15.54
C ASN A 245 -10.63 -7.50 14.83
N HIS A 246 -11.48 -8.09 13.99
CA HIS A 246 -12.41 -7.39 13.10
C HIS A 246 -11.70 -6.34 12.22
N PRO A 247 -10.78 -6.77 11.34
CA PRO A 247 -10.14 -5.85 10.40
C PRO A 247 -11.18 -5.25 9.46
N THR A 248 -11.08 -3.95 9.22
CA THR A 248 -12.00 -3.20 8.35
C THR A 248 -11.29 -2.73 7.09
N PHE A 249 -10.94 -1.45 6.98
CA PHE A 249 -10.32 -0.92 5.77
C PHE A 249 -8.85 -1.27 5.66
N ILE A 250 -8.39 -1.27 4.41
CA ILE A 250 -7.03 -1.62 4.04
C ILE A 250 -6.48 -0.59 3.06
N PHE A 251 -5.18 -0.34 3.16
CA PHE A 251 -4.40 0.39 2.16
C PHE A 251 -3.21 -0.47 1.74
N VAL A 252 -2.81 -0.39 0.49
CA VAL A 252 -1.68 -1.15 -0.06
C VAL A 252 -0.73 -0.18 -0.75
N ASP A 253 0.52 -0.13 -0.28
CA ASP A 253 1.55 0.73 -0.87
C ASP A 253 2.20 0.09 -2.12
N GLU A 254 3.10 0.84 -2.77
CA GLU A 254 3.77 0.39 -4.00
C GLU A 254 4.66 -0.84 -3.80
N GLU A 255 5.18 -1.03 -2.59
CA GLU A 255 5.93 -2.21 -2.18
C GLU A 255 5.03 -3.42 -1.82
N GLN A 256 3.71 -3.27 -1.94
CA GLN A 256 2.69 -4.25 -1.55
C GLN A 256 2.70 -4.56 -0.04
N SER A 257 3.11 -3.60 0.79
CA SER A 257 2.81 -3.64 2.22
C SER A 257 1.34 -3.33 2.42
N VAL A 258 0.72 -4.02 3.38
CA VAL A 258 -0.71 -3.89 3.68
C VAL A 258 -0.85 -3.20 5.03
N TYR A 259 -1.58 -2.08 5.03
CA TYR A 259 -2.01 -1.37 6.23
C TYR A 259 -3.44 -1.79 6.51
N VAL A 260 -3.74 -2.14 7.76
CA VAL A 260 -5.04 -2.70 8.15
C VAL A 260 -5.53 -1.96 9.38
N SER A 261 -6.74 -1.42 9.30
CA SER A 261 -7.44 -0.91 10.47
C SER A 261 -7.99 -2.07 11.28
N ASP A 262 -7.29 -2.38 12.36
CA ASP A 262 -7.58 -3.46 13.29
C ASP A 262 -8.58 -2.97 14.33
N ARG A 263 -9.84 -2.81 13.87
CA ARG A 263 -10.88 -1.99 14.49
C ARG A 263 -11.05 -2.25 15.98
N HIS A 264 -11.21 -3.51 16.39
CA HIS A 264 -11.48 -3.83 17.79
C HIS A 264 -10.24 -3.78 18.69
N ASN A 265 -9.05 -3.81 18.10
CA ASN A 265 -7.80 -3.58 18.83
C ASN A 265 -7.40 -2.10 18.85
N ASN A 266 -8.20 -1.20 18.25
CA ASN A 266 -7.99 0.25 18.27
C ASN A 266 -6.60 0.66 17.78
N ARG A 267 -6.17 0.05 16.68
CA ARG A 267 -4.84 0.27 16.09
C ARG A 267 -4.88 0.14 14.57
N VAL A 268 -3.84 0.64 13.93
CA VAL A 268 -3.51 0.32 12.54
C VAL A 268 -2.23 -0.51 12.53
N MET A 269 -2.25 -1.58 11.76
CA MET A 269 -1.14 -2.51 11.62
C MET A 269 -0.60 -2.51 10.18
N LYS A 270 0.72 -2.52 10.02
CA LYS A 270 1.42 -2.63 8.72
C LYS A 270 2.10 -4.00 8.59
N TRP A 271 1.80 -4.75 7.55
CA TRP A 271 2.55 -5.94 7.13
C TRP A 271 3.34 -5.63 5.87
N ARG A 272 4.67 -5.75 5.93
CA ARG A 272 5.49 -5.77 4.71
C ARG A 272 5.18 -7.03 3.90
N LYS A 273 5.32 -6.96 2.58
CA LYS A 273 5.12 -8.10 1.68
C LYS A 273 5.87 -9.35 2.16
N GLY A 274 5.13 -10.41 2.49
CA GLY A 274 5.67 -11.69 2.92
C GLY A 274 6.06 -11.80 4.40
N ALA A 275 5.86 -10.73 5.19
CA ALA A 275 6.07 -10.76 6.64
C ALA A 275 5.12 -11.75 7.33
N LYS A 276 5.58 -12.34 8.44
CA LYS A 276 4.77 -13.27 9.27
C LYS A 276 3.98 -12.55 10.36
N GLU A 277 4.42 -11.35 10.72
CA GLU A 277 3.82 -10.47 11.71
C GLU A 277 3.87 -9.03 11.18
N GLY A 278 3.00 -8.19 11.73
CA GLY A 278 2.91 -6.77 11.41
C GLY A 278 3.59 -5.91 12.46
N LYS A 279 3.60 -4.61 12.21
CA LYS A 279 4.02 -3.57 13.15
C LYS A 279 2.82 -2.67 13.43
N VAL A 280 2.61 -2.29 14.69
CA VAL A 280 1.67 -1.21 15.03
C VAL A 280 2.22 0.10 14.49
N VAL A 281 1.44 0.80 13.68
CA VAL A 281 1.86 2.05 13.03
C VAL A 281 0.97 3.25 13.38
N ALA A 282 -0.16 3.02 14.03
CA ALA A 282 -0.98 4.05 14.67
C ALA A 282 -1.82 3.44 15.80
N GLY A 283 -2.07 4.20 16.87
CA GLY A 283 -2.84 3.74 18.03
C GLY A 283 -2.18 2.59 18.80
N GLY A 284 -2.98 1.63 19.27
CA GLY A 284 -2.49 0.44 20.00
C GLY A 284 -2.29 0.63 21.50
N ASN A 285 -2.56 1.82 22.04
CA ASN A 285 -2.48 2.11 23.48
C ASN A 285 -3.86 2.06 24.16
N GLY A 286 -4.68 1.08 23.76
CA GLY A 286 -6.07 0.96 24.17
C GLY A 286 -7.03 1.91 23.46
N ARG A 287 -8.32 1.72 23.70
CA ARG A 287 -9.38 2.60 23.20
C ARG A 287 -9.37 3.93 23.96
N GLY A 288 -9.42 5.05 23.26
CA GLY A 288 -9.55 6.37 23.88
C GLY A 288 -9.38 7.51 22.89
N GLU A 289 -9.37 8.74 23.40
CA GLU A 289 -9.32 9.99 22.63
C GLU A 289 -7.95 10.70 22.70
N ASN A 290 -7.01 10.20 23.50
CA ASN A 290 -5.66 10.77 23.57
C ASN A 290 -4.91 10.63 22.23
N LEU A 291 -3.82 11.39 22.05
CA LEU A 291 -3.03 11.38 20.81
C LEU A 291 -2.30 10.05 20.53
N LYS A 292 -2.14 9.18 21.55
CA LYS A 292 -1.62 7.81 21.41
C LYS A 292 -2.70 6.76 21.14
N GLN A 293 -3.97 7.15 21.13
CA GLN A 293 -5.13 6.25 21.15
C GLN A 293 -6.03 6.47 19.94
N LEU A 294 -6.76 5.42 19.61
CA LEU A 294 -7.82 5.42 18.60
C LEU A 294 -9.08 4.81 19.22
N SER A 295 -10.21 4.95 18.57
CA SER A 295 -11.50 4.39 18.94
C SER A 295 -12.18 3.82 17.70
N CYS A 296 -12.13 2.49 17.55
CA CYS A 296 -12.71 1.77 16.41
C CYS A 296 -12.28 2.32 15.03
N PRO A 297 -10.97 2.47 14.73
CA PRO A 297 -10.51 3.09 13.49
C PRO A 297 -11.07 2.37 12.26
N GLN A 298 -11.39 3.16 11.24
CA GLN A 298 -11.95 2.71 9.97
C GLN A 298 -10.96 2.98 8.85
N GLY A 299 -11.14 4.02 8.04
CA GLY A 299 -10.34 4.31 6.86
C GLY A 299 -8.87 4.54 7.20
N VAL A 300 -7.99 4.01 6.36
CA VAL A 300 -6.55 4.25 6.42
C VAL A 300 -6.05 4.59 5.03
N VAL A 301 -5.25 5.65 4.92
CA VAL A 301 -4.52 6.01 3.69
C VAL A 301 -3.11 6.45 4.07
N VAL A 302 -2.16 6.25 3.17
CA VAL A 302 -0.77 6.66 3.36
C VAL A 302 -0.38 7.58 2.21
N ASP A 303 0.24 8.72 2.52
CA ASP A 303 0.73 9.64 1.49
C ASP A 303 2.14 9.26 0.99
N ASP A 304 2.61 9.94 -0.06
CA ASP A 304 3.92 9.69 -0.67
C ASP A 304 5.11 9.95 0.27
N LEU A 305 4.88 10.61 1.41
CA LEU A 305 5.89 10.83 2.45
C LEU A 305 5.85 9.75 3.53
N GLY A 306 4.98 8.74 3.40
CA GLY A 306 4.79 7.67 4.37
C GLY A 306 3.95 8.08 5.58
N GLN A 307 3.27 9.23 5.56
CA GLN A 307 2.39 9.64 6.65
C GLN A 307 1.09 8.87 6.60
N ILE A 308 0.66 8.35 7.74
CA ILE A 308 -0.50 7.46 7.86
C ILE A 308 -1.66 8.28 8.40
N TYR A 309 -2.74 8.34 7.64
CA TYR A 309 -3.97 9.03 8.02
C TYR A 309 -5.03 8.01 8.35
N VAL A 310 -5.67 8.19 9.50
CA VAL A 310 -6.63 7.23 10.06
C VAL A 310 -7.92 7.96 10.38
N ALA A 311 -9.03 7.44 9.87
CA ALA A 311 -10.36 7.85 10.31
C ALA A 311 -10.61 7.22 11.68
N ASP A 312 -10.47 8.03 12.72
CA ASP A 312 -10.71 7.64 14.10
C ASP A 312 -12.21 7.73 14.37
N TRP A 313 -12.93 6.77 13.79
CA TRP A 313 -14.39 6.75 13.65
C TRP A 313 -15.15 7.01 14.95
N GLY A 314 -14.68 6.45 16.07
CA GLY A 314 -15.34 6.58 17.36
C GLY A 314 -15.07 7.91 18.08
N ASN A 315 -14.17 8.74 17.54
CA ASN A 315 -13.75 10.03 18.09
C ASN A 315 -13.99 11.19 17.10
N ASP A 316 -14.74 10.95 16.01
CA ASP A 316 -15.17 11.98 15.05
C ASP A 316 -14.04 12.86 14.50
N ARG A 317 -12.91 12.22 14.21
CA ARG A 317 -11.69 12.92 13.75
C ARG A 317 -10.89 12.10 12.76
N VAL A 318 -10.03 12.78 12.02
CA VAL A 318 -8.96 12.18 11.24
C VAL A 318 -7.64 12.52 11.92
N MET A 319 -6.85 11.48 12.16
CA MET A 319 -5.56 11.57 12.82
C MET A 319 -4.45 11.21 11.85
N ARG A 320 -3.26 11.80 12.04
CA ARG A 320 -2.05 11.50 11.28
C ARG A 320 -0.96 10.95 12.17
N TRP A 321 -0.29 9.89 11.75
CA TRP A 321 0.97 9.40 12.32
C TRP A 321 2.10 9.52 11.31
N CYS A 322 3.28 9.90 11.80
CA CYS A 322 4.53 9.81 11.06
C CYS A 322 5.27 8.56 11.50
N GLU A 323 5.97 7.90 10.56
CA GLU A 323 6.89 6.83 10.92
C GLU A 323 7.88 7.38 11.96
N GLU A 324 8.12 6.63 13.05
CA GLU A 324 8.92 6.98 14.24
C GLU A 324 8.24 7.84 15.33
N LYS A 325 7.02 8.38 15.14
CA LYS A 325 6.28 9.04 16.23
C LYS A 325 5.38 8.06 16.98
N GLU A 326 5.40 8.12 18.31
CA GLU A 326 4.45 7.37 19.16
C GLU A 326 3.05 8.01 19.22
N GLU A 327 2.98 9.32 18.99
CA GLU A 327 1.75 10.12 19.06
C GLU A 327 1.31 10.55 17.67
N GLY A 328 0.00 10.58 17.47
CA GLY A 328 -0.61 11.15 16.28
C GLY A 328 -0.98 12.62 16.46
N GLU A 329 -1.39 13.23 15.36
CA GLU A 329 -1.81 14.63 15.31
C GLU A 329 -3.22 14.68 14.69
N ILE A 330 -4.13 15.43 15.32
CA ILE A 330 -5.46 15.68 14.75
C ILE A 330 -5.27 16.58 13.52
N VAL A 331 -5.69 16.12 12.34
CA VAL A 331 -5.59 16.92 11.11
C VAL A 331 -6.90 17.64 10.78
N VAL A 332 -8.04 16.99 10.99
CA VAL A 332 -9.41 17.54 10.87
C VAL A 332 -10.35 16.77 11.80
N GLY A 333 -11.49 17.34 12.19
CA GLY A 333 -12.49 16.64 13.00
C GLY A 333 -13.35 17.55 13.87
N GLY A 334 -13.83 16.99 14.98
CA GLY A 334 -14.70 17.69 15.92
C GLY A 334 -16.10 17.84 15.34
N ASN A 335 -16.71 19.02 15.48
CA ASN A 335 -18.09 19.27 15.03
C ASN A 335 -18.30 19.22 13.50
N GLN A 336 -17.23 19.03 12.72
CA GLN A 336 -17.28 18.96 11.26
C GLN A 336 -17.51 17.54 10.73
N LEU A 337 -17.22 16.52 11.54
CA LEU A 337 -17.34 15.12 11.18
C LEU A 337 -18.24 14.39 12.17
N ASN A 338 -18.87 13.33 11.70
CA ASN A 338 -19.66 12.41 12.50
C ASN A 338 -19.37 11.00 11.98
N HIS A 339 -18.63 10.23 12.76
CA HIS A 339 -18.26 8.86 12.45
C HIS A 339 -17.53 8.68 11.11
N PRO A 340 -16.43 9.42 10.85
CA PRO A 340 -15.74 9.36 9.56
C PRO A 340 -15.30 7.93 9.24
N SER A 341 -15.61 7.46 8.03
CA SER A 341 -15.43 6.06 7.64
C SER A 341 -14.28 5.88 6.66
N GLY A 342 -14.40 6.31 5.41
CA GLY A 342 -13.37 6.23 4.38
C GLY A 342 -12.60 7.54 4.18
N LEU A 343 -11.36 7.42 3.74
CA LEU A 343 -10.47 8.55 3.43
C LEU A 343 -9.92 8.39 2.02
N SER A 344 -9.70 9.50 1.33
CA SER A 344 -8.99 9.53 0.05
C SER A 344 -8.36 10.90 -0.19
N PHE A 345 -7.34 10.95 -1.04
CA PHE A 345 -6.72 12.20 -1.50
C PHE A 345 -7.00 12.39 -2.99
N ASP A 346 -7.17 13.64 -3.41
CA ASP A 346 -7.03 13.98 -4.83
C ASP A 346 -5.56 14.33 -5.18
N ASP A 347 -5.28 14.51 -6.46
CA ASP A 347 -3.95 14.87 -6.97
C ASP A 347 -3.42 16.23 -6.42
N GLU A 348 -4.30 17.06 -5.85
CA GLU A 348 -3.96 18.32 -5.18
C GLU A 348 -3.74 18.14 -3.67
N ARG A 349 -3.79 16.91 -3.17
CA ARG A 349 -3.68 16.53 -1.74
C ARG A 349 -4.81 17.10 -0.87
N ASN A 350 -5.95 17.43 -1.44
CA ASN A 350 -7.15 17.70 -0.64
C ASN A 350 -7.62 16.38 0.00
N LEU A 351 -8.02 16.44 1.26
CA LEU A 351 -8.51 15.28 1.99
C LEU A 351 -10.01 15.15 1.80
N TYR A 352 -10.46 14.00 1.33
CA TYR A 352 -11.88 13.65 1.27
C TYR A 352 -12.18 12.61 2.34
N VAL A 353 -13.31 12.78 2.99
CA VAL A 353 -13.77 11.97 4.10
C VAL A 353 -15.21 11.56 3.83
N ALA A 354 -15.48 10.25 3.87
CA ALA A 354 -16.85 9.77 3.95
C ALA A 354 -17.37 10.04 5.37
N ASP A 355 -18.14 11.10 5.50
CA ASP A 355 -18.68 11.61 6.75
C ASP A 355 -20.00 10.87 7.04
N PHE A 356 -19.83 9.61 7.44
CA PHE A 356 -20.85 8.57 7.49
C PHE A 356 -22.13 9.03 8.20
N GLY A 357 -22.01 9.59 9.40
CA GLY A 357 -23.16 10.01 10.22
C GLY A 357 -23.79 11.33 9.76
N ASN A 358 -23.11 12.11 8.93
CA ASN A 358 -23.65 13.31 8.30
C ASN A 358 -24.15 13.07 6.86
N HIS A 359 -24.16 11.82 6.40
CA HIS A 359 -24.72 11.42 5.11
C HIS A 359 -24.11 12.20 3.92
N ARG A 360 -22.79 12.42 3.95
CA ARG A 360 -22.09 13.23 2.94
C ARG A 360 -20.66 12.78 2.71
N ILE A 361 -20.07 13.28 1.64
CA ILE A 361 -18.61 13.31 1.45
C ILE A 361 -18.12 14.73 1.73
N ALA A 362 -17.24 14.86 2.72
CA ALA A 362 -16.62 16.10 3.14
C ALA A 362 -15.23 16.23 2.49
N LYS A 363 -14.97 17.36 1.85
CA LYS A 363 -13.65 17.75 1.32
C LYS A 363 -13.03 18.80 2.22
N PHE A 364 -11.78 18.61 2.60
CA PHE A 364 -10.94 19.59 3.27
C PHE A 364 -9.83 20.03 2.33
N GLU A 365 -9.73 21.34 2.12
CA GLU A 365 -8.74 21.91 1.20
C GLU A 365 -7.38 22.04 1.89
N ILE A 366 -6.31 21.67 1.18
CA ILE A 366 -4.95 21.81 1.71
C ILE A 366 -4.59 23.29 1.91
N ILE A 367 -3.86 23.57 2.98
CA ILE A 367 -3.19 24.85 3.27
C ILE A 367 -1.72 24.62 2.92
N LEU A 368 -1.26 25.28 1.86
CA LEU A 368 0.14 25.25 1.44
C LEU A 368 1.01 26.20 2.27
#